data_AF-A0A256BKN0-F1
#
_entry.id   AF-A0A256BKN0-F1
#
_cell.length_a   1.000
_cell.length_b   1.000
_cell.length_c   1.000
_cell.angle_alpha   90.00
_cell.angle_beta   90.00
_cell.angle_gamma   90.00
#
_symmetry.space_group_name_H-M   'P 1'
#
loop_
_entity.id
_entity.type
_entity.pdbx_description
1 polymer ?
#
loop_
_entity_poly.entity_id
_entity_poly.type
_entity_poly.pdbx_seq_one_letter_code
_entity_poly.pdbx_strand_id
1 'polypeptide(L)'
;MSKKIYSQAEIQALRNNPNVKSVTEKSITYSSEFKIKAIKQSKQGMKSTQIFELAGLPSHLIGKGKSDQSLSRWKRLYKDHGEDVLLQETRGSKNNGPYGPREQLSLQEALDKANARTAYLEGNLELVKKLEQHERSVKNDKRNDLSKQERFRLINQIIRENQLAGMVNHLCDLAGVSKSGYYYWLNSSDKRAERDRNDWEDFQLLYRIFLDKKKCGIDEIKMALETEYDVVMNHKKIRRILRKNNIISSIRAAKPYRKMMKATQENATKKNLVNRQFDQGIPYKVFLTDITYLPYGSGQWAYLSAVKDGATGEIVAHHFSTSLKMNLVYETLDKLNNVIKDMPVMERYIHSDQGVHYTYPVFQQKVENMGLIQSMSRRGNCWDNAPMESFFGHMKDVVLSERTETLQDLWYAVEDYIEFYNNRRYQKKLKKMTPTAYRDHLLWVA
;
A
#
# COMPACT_ATOMS: atom_id res chain seq x y z
N MET A 1 -46.01 12.65 -16.88
CA MET A 1 -47.25 12.58 -17.70
C MET A 1 -48.13 13.77 -17.38
N SER A 2 -48.37 14.65 -18.35
CA SER A 2 -49.26 15.81 -18.21
C SER A 2 -50.64 15.38 -17.69
N LYS A 3 -51.12 16.04 -16.62
CA LYS A 3 -52.46 15.79 -16.08
C LYS A 3 -53.45 16.57 -16.96
N LYS A 4 -54.18 15.86 -17.85
CA LYS A 4 -55.31 16.45 -18.60
C LYS A 4 -56.30 17.08 -17.61
N ILE A 5 -56.60 18.36 -17.82
CA ILE A 5 -57.69 19.07 -17.14
C ILE A 5 -58.85 19.11 -18.12
N TYR A 6 -60.03 18.67 -17.69
CA TYR A 6 -61.23 18.62 -18.54
C TYR A 6 -61.96 19.95 -18.49
N SER A 7 -62.35 20.48 -19.65
CA SER A 7 -63.23 21.65 -19.77
C SER A 7 -64.65 21.32 -19.32
N GLN A 8 -65.45 22.34 -18.99
CA GLN A 8 -66.86 22.14 -18.59
C GLN A 8 -67.69 21.38 -19.64
N ALA A 9 -67.44 21.64 -20.93
CA ALA A 9 -68.10 20.92 -22.02
C ALA A 9 -67.71 19.44 -22.06
N GLU A 10 -66.42 19.11 -21.88
CA GLU A 10 -65.94 17.72 -21.81
C GLU A 10 -66.48 16.98 -20.58
N ILE A 11 -66.57 17.66 -19.43
CA ILE A 11 -67.15 17.10 -18.20
C ILE A 11 -68.62 16.73 -18.43
N GLN A 12 -69.39 17.61 -19.08
CA GLN A 12 -70.80 17.34 -19.37
C GLN A 12 -70.98 16.17 -20.35
N ALA A 13 -70.16 16.12 -21.41
CA ALA A 13 -70.16 15.01 -22.37
C ALA A 13 -69.80 13.67 -21.70
N LEU A 14 -68.82 13.66 -20.81
CA LEU A 14 -68.41 12.45 -20.07
C LEU A 14 -69.45 12.02 -19.02
N ARG A 15 -70.15 12.96 -18.38
CA ARG A 15 -71.24 12.67 -17.42
C ARG A 15 -72.45 12.01 -18.08
N ASN A 16 -72.71 12.33 -19.34
CA ASN A 16 -73.82 11.73 -20.10
C ASN A 16 -73.54 10.30 -20.58
N ASN A 17 -72.31 9.78 -20.42
CA ASN A 17 -71.97 8.43 -20.85
C ASN A 17 -72.31 7.40 -19.75
N PRO A 18 -73.08 6.33 -20.06
CA PRO A 18 -73.49 5.33 -19.06
C PRO A 18 -72.33 4.55 -18.42
N ASN A 19 -71.16 4.52 -19.06
CA ASN A 19 -69.96 3.84 -18.55
C ASN A 19 -69.16 4.69 -17.55
N VAL A 20 -69.60 5.92 -17.28
CA VAL A 20 -68.93 6.86 -16.39
C VAL A 20 -69.78 7.09 -15.14
N LYS A 21 -69.21 6.81 -13.97
CA LYS A 21 -69.87 6.97 -12.66
C LYS A 21 -69.78 8.40 -12.14
N SER A 22 -68.62 9.05 -12.29
CA SER A 22 -68.43 10.46 -11.92
C SER A 22 -67.23 11.07 -12.62
N VAL A 23 -67.27 12.39 -12.83
CA VAL A 23 -66.20 13.16 -13.48
C VAL A 23 -65.90 14.41 -12.67
N THR A 24 -64.62 14.65 -12.43
CA THR A 24 -64.07 15.90 -11.90
C THR A 24 -63.17 16.54 -12.96
N GLU A 25 -62.77 17.80 -12.74
CA GLU A 25 -61.83 18.52 -13.62
C GLU A 25 -60.51 17.77 -13.86
N LYS A 26 -60.14 16.81 -12.99
CA LYS A 26 -58.83 16.12 -13.04
C LYS A 26 -58.94 14.61 -13.18
N SER A 27 -60.14 14.02 -13.05
CA SER A 27 -60.29 12.56 -13.02
C SER A 27 -61.66 12.08 -13.50
N ILE A 28 -61.64 10.91 -14.13
CA ILE A 28 -62.83 10.13 -14.49
C ILE A 28 -62.89 8.90 -13.58
N THR A 29 -64.07 8.63 -13.05
CA THR A 29 -64.42 7.41 -12.34
C THR A 29 -65.40 6.62 -13.20
N TYR A 30 -65.01 5.42 -13.60
CA TYR A 30 -65.81 4.54 -14.45
C TYR A 30 -66.75 3.65 -13.64
N SER A 31 -67.88 3.26 -14.23
CA SER A 31 -68.82 2.32 -13.60
C SER A 31 -68.17 0.95 -13.41
N SER A 32 -68.54 0.24 -12.35
CA SER A 32 -68.04 -1.12 -12.06
C SER A 32 -68.36 -2.10 -13.19
N GLU A 33 -69.57 -2.01 -13.74
CA GLU A 33 -70.02 -2.79 -14.91
C GLU A 33 -69.10 -2.61 -16.10
N PHE A 34 -68.71 -1.37 -16.41
CA PHE A 34 -67.80 -1.09 -17.51
C PHE A 34 -66.39 -1.68 -17.26
N LYS A 35 -65.87 -1.60 -16.02
CA LYS A 35 -64.56 -2.19 -15.68
C LYS A 35 -64.54 -3.70 -15.94
N ILE A 36 -65.60 -4.40 -15.51
CA ILE A 36 -65.73 -5.85 -15.67
C ILE A 36 -65.86 -6.20 -17.17
N LYS A 37 -66.73 -5.48 -17.89
CA LYS A 37 -66.90 -5.64 -19.34
C LYS A 37 -65.59 -5.42 -20.10
N ALA A 38 -64.83 -4.39 -19.75
CA ALA A 38 -63.54 -4.06 -20.36
C ALA A 38 -62.48 -5.16 -20.14
N ILE A 39 -62.43 -5.78 -18.95
CA ILE A 39 -61.52 -6.91 -18.70
C ILE A 39 -61.93 -8.13 -19.53
N LYS A 40 -63.23 -8.46 -19.58
CA LYS A 40 -63.75 -9.60 -20.38
C LYS A 40 -63.43 -9.42 -21.87
N GLN A 41 -63.69 -8.25 -22.43
CA GLN A 41 -63.36 -7.93 -23.83
C GLN A 41 -61.86 -7.94 -24.10
N SER A 42 -61.03 -7.52 -23.13
CA SER A 42 -59.58 -7.58 -23.30
C SER A 42 -59.02 -9.01 -23.22
N LYS A 43 -59.63 -9.90 -22.42
CA LYS A 43 -59.28 -11.35 -22.44
C LYS A 43 -59.61 -11.98 -23.80
N GLN A 44 -60.61 -11.46 -24.50
CA GLN A 44 -60.97 -11.87 -25.87
C GLN A 44 -60.08 -11.24 -26.96
N GLY A 45 -59.00 -10.52 -26.58
CA GLY A 45 -58.01 -9.99 -27.51
C GLY A 45 -58.28 -8.58 -28.04
N MET A 46 -59.34 -7.89 -27.59
CA MET A 46 -59.59 -6.50 -27.99
C MET A 46 -58.57 -5.53 -27.38
N LYS A 47 -58.14 -4.54 -28.19
CA LYS A 47 -57.24 -3.47 -27.74
C LYS A 47 -57.97 -2.49 -26.82
N SER A 48 -57.25 -1.88 -25.87
CA SER A 48 -57.83 -0.94 -24.91
C SER A 48 -58.53 0.24 -25.57
N THR A 49 -57.99 0.75 -26.69
CA THR A 49 -58.58 1.86 -27.46
C THR A 49 -59.92 1.47 -28.06
N GLN A 50 -60.02 0.27 -28.64
CA GLN A 50 -61.25 -0.26 -29.23
C GLN A 50 -62.34 -0.46 -28.17
N ILE A 51 -61.98 -1.00 -27.00
CA ILE A 51 -62.90 -1.21 -25.87
C ILE A 51 -63.51 0.11 -25.41
N PHE A 52 -62.68 1.14 -25.28
CA PHE A 52 -63.12 2.46 -24.82
C PHE A 52 -63.88 3.22 -25.92
N GLU A 53 -63.52 3.08 -27.19
CA GLU A 53 -64.27 3.65 -28.31
C GLU A 53 -65.67 3.05 -28.44
N LEU A 54 -65.80 1.72 -28.34
CA LEU A 54 -67.10 1.03 -28.33
C LEU A 54 -67.98 1.43 -27.13
N ALA A 55 -67.36 1.91 -26.05
CA ALA A 55 -68.04 2.42 -24.87
C ALA A 55 -68.39 3.92 -24.96
N GLY A 56 -68.15 4.56 -26.12
CA GLY A 56 -68.39 6.00 -26.31
C GLY A 56 -67.37 6.89 -25.59
N LEU A 57 -66.17 6.38 -25.32
CA LEU A 57 -65.09 7.06 -24.59
C LEU A 57 -63.82 7.14 -25.46
N PRO A 58 -63.85 7.89 -26.59
CA PRO A 58 -62.73 7.96 -27.50
C PRO A 58 -61.52 8.66 -26.88
N SER A 59 -60.33 8.34 -27.42
CA SER A 59 -59.04 8.79 -26.86
C SER A 59 -58.87 10.32 -26.79
N HIS A 60 -59.52 11.09 -27.67
CA HIS A 60 -59.50 12.55 -27.61
C HIS A 60 -60.28 13.09 -26.39
N LEU A 61 -61.37 12.41 -26.00
CA LEU A 61 -62.24 12.80 -24.90
C LEU A 61 -61.63 12.44 -23.54
N ILE A 62 -61.15 11.21 -23.36
CA ILE A 62 -60.56 10.77 -22.08
C ILE A 62 -59.07 11.13 -21.93
N GLY A 63 -58.38 11.43 -23.04
CA GLY A 63 -56.95 11.76 -23.08
C GLY A 63 -56.08 10.58 -23.53
N LYS A 64 -55.02 10.91 -24.29
CA LYS A 64 -54.10 9.93 -24.88
C LYS A 64 -53.47 9.01 -23.83
N GLY A 65 -53.56 7.70 -24.04
CA GLY A 65 -52.99 6.66 -23.15
C GLY A 65 -53.77 6.37 -21.86
N LYS A 66 -54.91 7.03 -21.63
CA LYS A 66 -55.74 6.79 -20.42
C LYS A 66 -56.49 5.46 -20.45
N SER A 67 -56.87 4.97 -21.63
CA SER A 67 -57.46 3.65 -21.83
C SER A 67 -56.50 2.55 -21.35
N ASP A 68 -55.25 2.59 -21.79
CA ASP A 68 -54.22 1.61 -21.42
C ASP A 68 -53.90 1.62 -19.93
N GLN A 69 -53.74 2.81 -19.34
CA GLN A 69 -53.50 2.97 -17.90
C GLN A 69 -54.66 2.43 -17.07
N SER A 70 -55.90 2.71 -17.48
CA SER A 70 -57.08 2.26 -16.75
C SER A 70 -57.22 0.75 -16.83
N LEU A 71 -57.11 0.17 -18.04
CA LEU A 71 -57.23 -1.27 -18.25
C LEU A 71 -56.10 -2.05 -17.58
N SER A 72 -54.85 -1.58 -17.64
CA SER A 72 -53.71 -2.24 -16.96
C SER A 72 -53.90 -2.28 -15.45
N ARG A 73 -54.38 -1.18 -14.86
CA ARG A 73 -54.69 -1.12 -13.43
C ARG A 73 -55.80 -2.07 -13.04
N TRP A 74 -56.89 -2.14 -13.82
CA TRP A 74 -57.99 -3.06 -13.54
C TRP A 74 -57.59 -4.52 -13.71
N LYS A 75 -56.79 -4.86 -14.72
CA LYS A 75 -56.23 -6.22 -14.89
C LYS A 75 -55.37 -6.64 -13.70
N ARG A 76 -54.55 -5.73 -13.16
CA ARG A 76 -53.75 -5.99 -11.96
C ARG A 76 -54.63 -6.26 -10.74
N LEU A 77 -55.59 -5.39 -10.46
CA LEU A 77 -56.52 -5.57 -9.34
C LEU A 77 -57.33 -6.86 -9.46
N TYR A 78 -57.81 -7.19 -10.65
CA TYR A 78 -58.54 -8.42 -10.91
C TYR A 78 -57.67 -9.67 -10.73
N LYS A 79 -56.38 -9.62 -11.10
CA LYS A 79 -55.45 -10.73 -10.89
C LYS A 79 -55.16 -10.95 -9.40
N ASP A 80 -54.97 -9.87 -8.65
CA ASP A 80 -54.53 -9.94 -7.25
C ASP A 80 -55.69 -10.25 -6.29
N HIS A 81 -56.94 -9.86 -6.62
CA HIS A 81 -58.07 -9.92 -5.68
C HIS A 81 -59.43 -10.36 -6.27
N GLY A 82 -59.50 -10.74 -7.55
CA GLY A 82 -60.76 -11.19 -8.17
C GLY A 82 -61.73 -10.07 -8.56
N GLU A 83 -62.99 -10.43 -8.84
CA GLU A 83 -64.02 -9.52 -9.39
C GLU A 83 -64.56 -8.53 -8.34
N ASP A 84 -64.64 -8.94 -7.08
CA ASP A 84 -65.31 -8.20 -6.00
C ASP A 84 -64.66 -6.83 -5.70
N VAL A 85 -63.34 -6.71 -5.87
CA VAL A 85 -62.61 -5.46 -5.66
C VAL A 85 -62.96 -4.39 -6.70
N LEU A 86 -63.43 -4.77 -7.90
CA LEU A 86 -63.84 -3.81 -8.94
C LEU A 86 -65.19 -3.16 -8.64
N LEU A 87 -66.04 -3.82 -7.84
CA LEU A 87 -67.34 -3.30 -7.37
C LEU A 87 -67.17 -2.20 -6.32
N GLN A 88 -66.13 -2.29 -5.49
CA GLN A 88 -65.90 -1.40 -4.35
C GLN A 88 -64.97 -0.21 -4.66
N GLU A 89 -64.20 -0.25 -5.75
CA GLU A 89 -63.24 0.82 -6.08
C GLU A 89 -63.93 2.12 -6.53
N THR A 90 -64.02 3.10 -5.62
CA THR A 90 -64.33 4.50 -5.93
C THR A 90 -63.07 5.38 -5.86
N ARG A 91 -62.76 6.10 -6.94
CA ARG A 91 -61.66 7.08 -6.93
C ARG A 91 -62.10 8.27 -6.06
N GLY A 92 -61.49 8.44 -4.89
CA GLY A 92 -61.57 9.69 -4.13
C GLY A 92 -62.13 9.63 -2.71
N SER A 93 -62.30 8.47 -2.09
CA SER A 93 -62.50 8.43 -0.63
C SER A 93 -61.15 8.61 0.06
N LYS A 94 -60.90 9.82 0.58
CA LYS A 94 -59.83 10.04 1.55
C LYS A 94 -60.20 9.27 2.83
N ASN A 95 -59.82 7.99 2.90
CA ASN A 95 -59.37 7.29 4.11
C ASN A 95 -59.32 5.77 4.04
N ASN A 96 -59.60 5.09 2.93
CA ASN A 96 -59.37 3.64 2.83
C ASN A 96 -58.73 3.28 1.48
N GLY A 97 -57.44 2.96 1.50
CA GLY A 97 -56.82 2.19 0.43
C GLY A 97 -57.27 0.72 0.51
N PRO A 98 -56.77 -0.19 -0.35
CA PRO A 98 -57.15 -1.61 -0.34
C PRO A 98 -56.74 -2.39 0.92
N TYR A 99 -56.19 -1.70 1.92
CA TYR A 99 -56.07 -2.21 3.28
C TYR A 99 -57.30 -1.77 4.04
N GLY A 100 -58.15 -2.71 4.42
CA GLY A 100 -59.16 -2.49 5.46
C GLY A 100 -58.52 -2.03 6.78
N PRO A 101 -59.31 -1.81 7.84
CA PRO A 101 -58.79 -1.52 9.17
C PRO A 101 -57.67 -2.53 9.47
N ARG A 102 -56.50 -2.05 9.92
CA ARG A 102 -55.38 -2.91 10.33
C ARG A 102 -55.93 -4.01 11.24
N GLU A 103 -56.00 -5.24 10.74
CA GLU A 103 -56.06 -6.40 11.62
C GLU A 103 -54.89 -6.23 12.59
N GLN A 104 -55.21 -6.31 13.89
CA GLN A 104 -54.18 -6.35 14.91
C GLN A 104 -53.24 -7.49 14.52
N LEU A 105 -51.97 -7.16 14.26
CA LEU A 105 -50.93 -8.16 14.01
C LEU A 105 -51.07 -9.26 15.06
N SER A 106 -51.04 -10.52 14.63
CA SER A 106 -51.04 -11.61 15.60
C SER A 106 -49.89 -11.38 16.58
N LEU A 107 -50.09 -11.74 17.85
CA LEU A 107 -49.08 -11.51 18.90
C LEU A 107 -47.70 -12.05 18.45
N GLN A 108 -47.68 -13.15 17.70
CA GLN A 108 -46.50 -13.76 17.12
C GLN A 108 -45.81 -12.86 16.07
N GLU A 109 -46.55 -12.29 15.12
CA GLU A 109 -45.98 -11.39 14.10
C GLU A 109 -45.49 -10.06 14.69
N ALA A 110 -46.18 -9.56 15.73
CA ALA A 110 -45.73 -8.39 16.48
C ALA A 110 -44.44 -8.69 17.25
N LEU A 111 -44.31 -9.89 17.82
CA LEU A 111 -43.14 -10.35 18.55
C LEU A 111 -41.95 -10.58 17.61
N ASP A 112 -42.16 -11.21 16.45
CA ASP A 112 -41.13 -11.41 15.43
C ASP A 112 -40.61 -10.08 14.88
N LYS A 113 -41.52 -9.11 14.67
CA LYS A 113 -41.16 -7.76 14.25
C LYS A 113 -40.41 -6.98 15.33
N ALA A 114 -40.79 -7.15 16.60
CA ALA A 114 -40.08 -6.57 17.74
C ALA A 114 -38.68 -7.19 17.88
N ASN A 115 -38.56 -8.51 17.78
CA ASN A 115 -37.29 -9.23 17.84
C ASN A 115 -36.36 -8.84 16.69
N ALA A 116 -36.87 -8.73 15.46
CA ALA A 116 -36.10 -8.23 14.31
C ALA A 116 -35.66 -6.77 14.50
N ARG A 117 -36.48 -5.95 15.18
CA ARG A 117 -36.13 -4.57 15.51
C ARG A 117 -35.08 -4.49 16.63
N THR A 118 -35.16 -5.35 17.64
CA THR A 118 -34.17 -5.45 18.70
C THR A 118 -32.83 -5.89 18.12
N ALA A 119 -32.81 -6.95 17.30
CA ALA A 119 -31.60 -7.40 16.59
C ALA A 119 -31.00 -6.31 15.67
N TYR A 120 -31.84 -5.52 14.99
CA TYR A 120 -31.40 -4.35 14.21
C TYR A 120 -30.71 -3.30 15.10
N LEU A 121 -31.32 -2.96 16.24
CA LEU A 121 -30.80 -1.96 17.15
C LEU A 121 -29.51 -2.44 17.83
N GLU A 122 -29.45 -3.70 18.23
CA GLU A 122 -28.28 -4.33 18.82
C GLU A 122 -27.11 -4.39 17.84
N GLY A 123 -27.33 -4.83 16.59
CA GLY A 123 -26.29 -4.85 15.56
C GLY A 123 -25.76 -3.45 15.20
N ASN A 124 -26.65 -2.44 15.15
CA ASN A 124 -26.24 -1.05 14.95
C ASN A 124 -25.42 -0.52 16.13
N LEU A 125 -25.84 -0.82 17.35
CA LEU A 125 -25.18 -0.38 18.57
C LEU A 125 -23.82 -1.08 18.74
N GLU A 126 -23.69 -2.33 18.31
CA GLU A 126 -22.43 -3.06 18.26
C GLU A 126 -21.47 -2.49 17.21
N LEU A 127 -21.95 -2.21 16.00
CA LEU A 127 -21.14 -1.57 14.95
C LEU A 127 -20.64 -0.20 15.40
N VAL A 128 -21.52 0.64 15.95
CA VAL A 128 -21.17 1.96 16.48
C VAL A 128 -20.18 1.84 17.65
N LYS A 129 -20.37 0.89 18.59
CA LYS A 129 -19.42 0.64 19.68
C LYS A 129 -18.05 0.22 19.17
N LYS A 130 -17.98 -0.70 18.19
CA LYS A 130 -16.72 -1.15 17.60
C LYS A 130 -16.02 -0.02 16.83
N LEU A 131 -16.77 0.84 16.15
CA LEU A 131 -16.25 2.05 15.49
C LEU A 131 -15.75 3.09 16.52
N GLU A 132 -16.52 3.38 17.58
CA GLU A 132 -16.14 4.33 18.63
C GLU A 132 -14.94 3.86 19.47
N GLN A 133 -14.89 2.58 19.85
CA GLN A 133 -13.75 2.01 20.59
C GLN A 133 -12.46 2.14 19.78
N HIS A 134 -12.56 1.98 18.46
CA HIS A 134 -11.44 2.16 17.55
C HIS A 134 -11.08 3.64 17.37
N GLU A 135 -12.05 4.55 17.20
CA GLU A 135 -11.80 6.00 17.15
C GLU A 135 -11.12 6.53 18.42
N ARG A 136 -11.50 6.00 19.60
CA ARG A 136 -10.85 6.34 20.88
C ARG A 136 -9.42 5.82 20.97
N SER A 137 -9.11 4.67 20.36
CA SER A 137 -7.75 4.14 20.23
C SER A 137 -6.90 4.94 19.21
N VAL A 138 -7.53 5.52 18.20
CA VAL A 138 -6.89 6.28 17.10
C VAL A 138 -6.62 7.75 17.44
N LYS A 139 -7.26 8.34 18.47
CA LYS A 139 -7.01 9.75 18.86
C LYS A 139 -5.56 10.06 19.26
N ASN A 140 -4.72 9.04 19.51
CA ASN A 140 -3.29 9.21 19.73
C ASN A 140 -2.42 9.16 18.46
N ASP A 141 -2.98 8.83 17.28
CA ASP A 141 -2.20 8.74 16.04
C ASP A 141 -3.05 9.11 14.80
N LYS A 142 -2.80 10.29 14.22
CA LYS A 142 -3.59 10.93 13.13
C LYS A 142 -3.56 10.19 11.77
N ARG A 143 -3.27 8.88 11.72
CA ARG A 143 -3.07 8.11 10.47
C ARG A 143 -3.99 6.91 10.26
N ASN A 144 -4.83 6.52 11.21
CA ASN A 144 -5.61 5.27 11.12
C ASN A 144 -7.11 5.47 10.86
N ASP A 145 -7.47 5.86 9.63
CA ASP A 145 -8.82 5.57 9.12
C ASP A 145 -8.88 4.10 8.68
N LEU A 146 -9.93 3.36 9.07
CA LEU A 146 -10.13 1.96 8.69
C LEU A 146 -10.14 1.82 7.17
N SER A 147 -9.28 0.95 6.64
CA SER A 147 -9.25 0.68 5.21
C SER A 147 -10.59 0.11 4.75
N LYS A 148 -10.96 0.33 3.47
CA LYS A 148 -12.20 -0.22 2.91
C LYS A 148 -12.32 -1.74 3.12
N GLN A 149 -11.21 -2.46 3.10
CA GLN A 149 -11.19 -3.92 3.31
C GLN A 149 -11.50 -4.32 4.75
N GLU A 150 -11.04 -3.56 5.74
CA GLU A 150 -11.35 -3.79 7.16
C GLU A 150 -12.80 -3.48 7.44
N ARG A 151 -13.34 -2.40 6.86
CA ARG A 151 -14.77 -2.09 6.92
C ARG A 151 -15.62 -3.22 6.35
N PHE A 152 -15.26 -3.77 5.19
CA PHE A 152 -15.96 -4.93 4.62
C PHE A 152 -15.85 -6.20 5.48
N ARG A 153 -14.68 -6.46 6.11
CA ARG A 153 -14.52 -7.58 7.06
C ARG A 153 -15.47 -7.44 8.26
N LEU A 154 -15.53 -6.24 8.85
CA LEU A 154 -16.38 -5.95 10.00
C LEU A 154 -17.87 -6.11 9.66
N ILE A 155 -18.30 -5.58 8.51
CA ILE A 155 -19.67 -5.77 8.00
C ILE A 155 -19.97 -7.27 7.84
N ASN A 156 -19.07 -8.03 7.22
CA ASN A 156 -19.26 -9.46 7.01
C ASN A 156 -19.33 -10.26 8.31
N GLN A 157 -18.53 -9.88 9.32
CA GLN A 157 -18.54 -10.49 10.64
C GLN A 157 -19.88 -10.26 11.33
N ILE A 158 -20.35 -9.00 11.38
CA ILE A 158 -21.63 -8.62 12.01
C ILE A 158 -22.82 -9.33 11.34
N ILE A 159 -22.81 -9.42 10.01
CA ILE A 159 -23.88 -10.13 9.28
C ILE A 159 -23.91 -11.62 9.65
N ARG A 160 -22.75 -12.26 9.81
CA ARG A 160 -22.65 -13.69 10.14
C ARG A 160 -23.01 -13.96 11.60
N GLU A 161 -22.50 -13.16 12.53
CA GLU A 161 -22.73 -13.31 13.97
C GLU A 161 -24.20 -13.07 14.34
N ASN A 162 -24.82 -12.07 13.72
CA ASN A 162 -26.19 -11.65 14.05
C ASN A 162 -27.25 -12.11 13.01
N GLN A 163 -26.86 -12.91 12.00
CA GLN A 163 -27.74 -13.38 10.91
C GLN A 163 -28.47 -12.27 10.12
N LEU A 164 -27.86 -11.08 10.00
CA LEU A 164 -28.47 -9.87 9.44
C LEU A 164 -28.30 -9.74 7.91
N ALA A 165 -28.55 -10.81 7.14
CA ALA A 165 -28.31 -10.84 5.69
C ALA A 165 -29.07 -9.73 4.91
N GLY A 166 -30.24 -9.31 5.40
CA GLY A 166 -31.03 -8.23 4.80
C GLY A 166 -30.47 -6.80 5.02
N MET A 167 -29.47 -6.64 5.88
CA MET A 167 -28.99 -5.31 6.33
C MET A 167 -27.70 -4.85 5.67
N VAL A 168 -27.20 -5.58 4.67
CA VAL A 168 -25.96 -5.25 3.94
C VAL A 168 -25.95 -3.80 3.46
N ASN A 169 -27.06 -3.30 2.91
CA ASN A 169 -27.16 -1.91 2.44
C ASN A 169 -26.92 -0.92 3.58
N HIS A 170 -27.62 -1.11 4.70
CA HIS A 170 -27.57 -0.21 5.84
C HIS A 170 -26.18 -0.18 6.49
N LEU A 171 -25.56 -1.35 6.66
CA LEU A 171 -24.22 -1.47 7.23
C LEU A 171 -23.14 -0.87 6.30
N CYS A 172 -23.32 -1.01 4.98
CA CYS A 172 -22.44 -0.38 3.99
C CYS A 172 -22.56 1.16 4.03
N ASP A 173 -23.79 1.68 4.09
CA ASP A 173 -24.05 3.12 4.17
C ASP A 173 -23.47 3.71 5.47
N LEU A 174 -23.66 3.03 6.61
CA LEU A 174 -23.11 3.45 7.90
C LEU A 174 -21.58 3.47 7.91
N ALA A 175 -20.94 2.48 7.28
CA ALA A 175 -19.49 2.40 7.16
C ALA A 175 -18.92 3.25 6.00
N GLY A 176 -19.75 3.98 5.26
CA GLY A 176 -19.33 4.83 4.14
C GLY A 176 -18.70 4.06 2.96
N VAL A 177 -19.14 2.83 2.71
CA VAL A 177 -18.63 1.97 1.62
C VAL A 177 -19.77 1.53 0.70
N SER A 178 -19.48 1.20 -0.55
CA SER A 178 -20.53 0.79 -1.50
C SER A 178 -20.93 -0.68 -1.34
N LYS A 179 -22.24 -0.96 -1.50
CA LYS A 179 -22.79 -2.32 -1.57
C LYS A 179 -22.09 -3.16 -2.63
N SER A 180 -21.91 -2.60 -3.84
CA SER A 180 -21.23 -3.29 -4.94
C SER A 180 -19.78 -3.66 -4.59
N GLY A 181 -19.08 -2.80 -3.84
CA GLY A 181 -17.74 -3.07 -3.33
C GLY A 181 -17.72 -4.20 -2.31
N TYR A 182 -18.72 -4.28 -1.43
CA TYR A 182 -18.85 -5.37 -0.45
C TYR A 182 -19.06 -6.73 -1.12
N TYR A 183 -19.99 -6.85 -2.08
CA TYR A 183 -20.20 -8.11 -2.80
C TYR A 183 -19.02 -8.48 -3.70
N TYR A 184 -18.37 -7.50 -4.33
CA TYR A 184 -17.12 -7.75 -5.05
C TYR A 184 -16.03 -8.29 -4.12
N TRP A 185 -15.88 -7.70 -2.93
CA TRP A 185 -14.99 -8.19 -1.88
C TRP A 185 -15.36 -9.63 -1.50
N LEU A 186 -16.64 -9.92 -1.24
CA LEU A 186 -17.11 -11.26 -0.87
C LEU A 186 -16.81 -12.30 -1.97
N ASN A 187 -17.19 -12.01 -3.21
CA ASN A 187 -17.01 -12.92 -4.36
C ASN A 187 -15.54 -13.10 -4.75
N SER A 188 -14.67 -12.18 -4.35
CA SER A 188 -13.22 -12.30 -4.56
C SER A 188 -12.50 -12.93 -3.37
N SER A 189 -13.21 -13.55 -2.40
CA SER A 189 -12.60 -14.22 -1.25
C SER A 189 -11.51 -15.21 -1.66
N ASP A 190 -11.81 -16.06 -2.63
CA ASP A 190 -10.96 -17.20 -2.99
C ASP A 190 -9.69 -16.72 -3.70
N LYS A 191 -9.84 -15.77 -4.63
CA LYS A 191 -8.72 -15.10 -5.30
C LYS A 191 -7.85 -14.31 -4.32
N ARG A 192 -8.45 -13.71 -3.28
CA ARG A 192 -7.70 -13.00 -2.23
C ARG A 192 -6.95 -13.97 -1.32
N ALA A 193 -7.57 -15.09 -0.96
CA ALA A 193 -6.93 -16.15 -0.18
C ALA A 193 -5.77 -16.78 -0.96
N GLU A 194 -5.93 -17.04 -2.24
CA GLU A 194 -4.85 -17.52 -3.11
C GLU A 194 -3.70 -16.51 -3.21
N ARG A 195 -4.01 -15.24 -3.43
CA ARG A 195 -3.01 -14.17 -3.42
C ARG A 195 -2.28 -14.07 -2.08
N ASP A 196 -2.98 -14.21 -0.97
CA ASP A 196 -2.38 -14.17 0.36
C ASP A 196 -1.48 -15.37 0.63
N ARG A 197 -1.82 -16.57 0.10
CA ARG A 197 -0.92 -17.74 0.11
C ARG A 197 0.34 -17.50 -0.71
N ASN A 198 0.21 -17.03 -1.94
CA ASN A 198 1.38 -16.73 -2.79
C ASN A 198 2.25 -15.62 -2.17
N ASP A 199 1.63 -14.58 -1.60
CA ASP A 199 2.34 -13.53 -0.87
C ASP A 199 3.05 -14.05 0.38
N TRP A 200 2.55 -15.12 1.00
CA TRP A 200 3.19 -15.76 2.15
C TRP A 200 4.43 -16.54 1.74
N GLU A 201 4.36 -17.32 0.65
CA GLU A 201 5.53 -18.01 0.09
C GLU A 201 6.61 -17.02 -0.34
N ASP A 202 6.22 -15.96 -1.06
CA ASP A 202 7.10 -14.86 -1.40
C ASP A 202 7.71 -14.22 -0.14
N PHE A 203 6.91 -14.01 0.91
CA PHE A 203 7.39 -13.44 2.16
C PHE A 203 8.46 -14.29 2.82
N GLN A 204 8.31 -15.62 2.86
CA GLN A 204 9.32 -16.51 3.43
C GLN A 204 10.66 -16.36 2.71
N LEU A 205 10.64 -16.36 1.37
CA LEU A 205 11.85 -16.15 0.56
C LEU A 205 12.46 -14.77 0.82
N LEU A 206 11.64 -13.71 0.77
CA LEU A 206 12.08 -12.33 1.00
C LEU A 206 12.67 -12.14 2.39
N TYR A 207 12.07 -12.75 3.41
CA TYR A 207 12.53 -12.66 4.79
C TYR A 207 13.86 -13.38 4.99
N ARG A 208 14.03 -14.57 4.39
CA ARG A 208 15.31 -15.28 4.39
C ARG A 208 16.42 -14.44 3.76
N ILE A 209 16.17 -13.87 2.58
CA ILE A 209 17.14 -12.98 1.91
C ILE A 209 17.41 -11.74 2.76
N PHE A 210 16.39 -11.14 3.36
CA PHE A 210 16.55 -9.98 4.22
C PHE A 210 17.48 -10.26 5.41
N LEU A 211 17.36 -11.42 6.05
CA LEU A 211 18.25 -11.83 7.14
C LEU A 211 19.67 -12.12 6.64
N ASP A 212 19.81 -12.90 5.57
CA ASP A 212 21.11 -13.26 4.98
C ASP A 212 21.89 -12.04 4.51
N LYS A 213 21.20 -11.04 3.96
CA LYS A 213 21.75 -9.76 3.53
C LYS A 213 21.77 -8.71 4.64
N LYS A 214 21.95 -9.13 5.90
CA LYS A 214 22.16 -8.24 7.06
C LYS A 214 21.12 -7.11 7.18
N LYS A 215 19.84 -7.44 7.01
CA LYS A 215 18.68 -6.51 7.12
C LYS A 215 18.69 -5.37 6.08
N CYS A 216 19.17 -5.66 4.88
CA CYS A 216 19.33 -4.70 3.78
C CYS A 216 18.02 -4.08 3.25
N GLY A 217 18.19 -3.09 2.36
CA GLY A 217 17.10 -2.41 1.67
C GLY A 217 16.50 -3.21 0.50
N ILE A 218 15.36 -2.74 -0.01
CA ILE A 218 14.58 -3.38 -1.07
C ILE A 218 15.39 -3.63 -2.36
N ASP A 219 16.26 -2.69 -2.73
CA ASP A 219 17.05 -2.81 -3.97
C ASP A 219 18.06 -3.96 -3.87
N GLU A 220 18.64 -4.18 -2.69
CA GLU A 220 19.59 -5.27 -2.44
C GLU A 220 18.88 -6.62 -2.42
N ILE A 221 17.71 -6.72 -1.78
CA ILE A 221 16.85 -7.91 -1.86
C ILE A 221 16.49 -8.23 -3.31
N LYS A 222 16.16 -7.21 -4.12
CA LYS A 222 15.82 -7.41 -5.53
C LYS A 222 17.01 -7.94 -6.33
N MET A 223 18.21 -7.41 -6.10
CA MET A 223 19.42 -7.91 -6.75
C MET A 223 19.72 -9.35 -6.33
N ALA A 224 19.61 -9.69 -5.05
CA ALA A 224 19.79 -11.04 -4.57
C ALA A 224 18.76 -12.02 -5.16
N LEU A 225 17.48 -11.62 -5.26
CA LEU A 225 16.45 -12.43 -5.93
C LEU A 225 16.80 -12.74 -7.38
N GLU A 226 17.23 -11.72 -8.13
CA GLU A 226 17.56 -11.85 -9.55
C GLU A 226 18.83 -12.68 -9.78
N THR A 227 19.83 -12.55 -8.89
CA THR A 227 21.15 -13.17 -9.09
C THR A 227 21.27 -14.55 -8.47
N GLU A 228 20.67 -14.81 -7.30
CA GLU A 228 20.86 -16.06 -6.55
C GLU A 228 19.70 -17.05 -6.72
N TYR A 229 18.51 -16.56 -7.07
CA TYR A 229 17.29 -17.37 -7.13
C TYR A 229 16.63 -17.36 -8.51
N ASP A 230 17.15 -16.61 -9.47
CA ASP A 230 16.55 -16.40 -10.80
C ASP A 230 15.08 -15.92 -10.75
N VAL A 231 14.70 -15.25 -9.66
CA VAL A 231 13.33 -14.76 -9.44
C VAL A 231 13.24 -13.26 -9.77
N VAL A 232 12.45 -12.93 -10.79
CA VAL A 232 12.16 -11.54 -11.14
C VAL A 232 10.92 -11.05 -10.40
N MET A 233 11.14 -10.22 -9.37
CA MET A 233 10.05 -9.60 -8.60
C MET A 233 10.08 -8.06 -8.68
N ASN A 234 8.92 -7.46 -8.94
CA ASN A 234 8.80 -6.00 -8.96
C ASN A 234 9.04 -5.40 -7.56
N HIS A 235 9.87 -4.36 -7.47
CA HIS A 235 10.21 -3.66 -6.23
C HIS A 235 8.97 -3.16 -5.45
N LYS A 236 7.85 -2.83 -6.12
CA LYS A 236 6.58 -2.46 -5.48
C LYS A 236 5.94 -3.65 -4.77
N LYS A 237 6.03 -4.86 -5.34
CA LYS A 237 5.53 -6.11 -4.73
C LYS A 237 6.37 -6.45 -3.50
N ILE A 238 7.71 -6.45 -3.63
CA ILE A 238 8.64 -6.66 -2.51
C ILE A 238 8.30 -5.70 -1.35
N ARG A 239 8.23 -4.40 -1.65
CA ARG A 239 7.90 -3.37 -0.65
C ARG A 239 6.56 -3.62 0.04
N ARG A 240 5.53 -3.98 -0.72
CA ARG A 240 4.19 -4.24 -0.20
C ARG A 240 4.19 -5.44 0.74
N ILE A 241 4.85 -6.54 0.36
CA ILE A 241 4.91 -7.77 1.16
C ILE A 241 5.68 -7.54 2.46
N LEU A 242 6.86 -6.89 2.40
CA LEU A 242 7.65 -6.58 3.60
C LEU A 242 6.88 -5.65 4.56
N ARG A 243 6.23 -4.60 4.04
CA ARG A 243 5.40 -3.70 4.86
C ARG A 243 4.20 -4.40 5.48
N LYS A 244 3.52 -5.28 4.74
CA LYS A 244 2.38 -6.07 5.27
C LYS A 244 2.79 -6.90 6.49
N ASN A 245 4.05 -7.34 6.54
CA ASN A 245 4.61 -8.16 7.63
C ASN A 245 5.50 -7.36 8.59
N ASN A 246 5.39 -6.02 8.60
CA ASN A 246 6.15 -5.14 9.50
C ASN A 246 7.67 -5.28 9.44
N ILE A 247 8.22 -5.71 8.30
CA ILE A 247 9.66 -5.76 8.08
C ILE A 247 10.13 -4.38 7.61
N ILE A 248 10.94 -3.74 8.46
CA ILE A 248 11.50 -2.42 8.23
C ILE A 248 13.02 -2.56 8.11
N SER A 249 13.57 -2.09 7.01
CA SER A 249 15.03 -1.96 6.86
C SER A 249 15.50 -0.73 7.65
N SER A 250 16.64 -0.85 8.32
CA SER A 250 17.32 0.25 9.01
C SER A 250 17.87 1.25 7.99
N ILE A 251 17.02 2.10 7.44
CA ILE A 251 17.45 3.19 6.56
C ILE A 251 18.00 4.32 7.43
N ARG A 252 19.25 4.71 7.16
CA ARG A 252 19.92 5.85 7.81
C ARG A 252 19.09 7.12 7.67
N ALA A 253 18.59 7.65 8.78
CA ALA A 253 18.06 9.02 8.80
C ALA A 253 19.22 9.99 8.55
N ALA A 254 19.06 10.90 7.59
CA ALA A 254 20.05 11.93 7.33
C ALA A 254 20.25 12.77 8.60
N LYS A 255 21.45 12.74 9.19
CA LYS A 255 21.79 13.56 10.36
C LYS A 255 22.23 14.95 9.86
N PRO A 256 21.47 16.03 10.12
CA PRO A 256 21.72 17.35 9.50
C PRO A 256 23.01 18.05 9.96
N TYR A 257 23.69 17.57 11.00
CA TYR A 257 24.74 18.34 11.71
C TYR A 257 26.16 18.21 11.15
N ARG A 258 26.42 17.42 10.11
CA ARG A 258 27.79 17.25 9.55
C ARG A 258 28.14 18.31 8.51
N LYS A 259 28.08 19.59 8.87
CA LYS A 259 28.64 20.68 8.06
C LYS A 259 29.85 21.30 8.77
N MET A 260 31.02 20.97 8.21
CA MET A 260 32.32 21.64 8.22
C MET A 260 32.72 22.49 9.43
N MET A 261 33.83 22.10 10.06
CA MET A 261 34.70 23.00 10.83
C MET A 261 35.99 23.25 10.04
N LYS A 262 36.32 24.54 9.85
CA LYS A 262 37.63 25.01 9.36
C LYS A 262 38.67 24.83 10.46
N ALA A 263 39.90 24.48 10.11
CA ALA A 263 41.05 24.60 11.00
C ALA A 263 42.27 25.14 10.24
N THR A 264 42.77 26.25 10.73
CA THR A 264 44.11 26.82 10.55
C THR A 264 45.14 25.94 11.24
N GLN A 265 46.17 25.50 10.51
CA GLN A 265 47.58 25.27 10.93
C GLN A 265 48.30 24.39 9.91
N GLU A 266 49.58 24.70 9.69
CA GLU A 266 50.49 24.12 8.71
C GLU A 266 51.11 22.81 9.24
N ASN A 267 50.66 21.68 8.70
CA ASN A 267 51.41 20.41 8.75
C ASN A 267 51.99 20.12 7.36
N ALA A 268 52.98 19.21 7.28
CA ALA A 268 53.54 18.70 6.04
C ALA A 268 52.47 17.99 5.18
N THR A 269 51.77 18.76 4.37
CA THR A 269 50.63 18.32 3.55
C THR A 269 51.07 18.04 2.12
N LYS A 270 50.50 17.01 1.49
CA LYS A 270 50.67 16.66 0.08
C LYS A 270 49.51 17.24 -0.72
N LYS A 271 49.73 17.46 -2.03
CA LYS A 271 48.71 18.01 -2.93
C LYS A 271 47.56 17.01 -3.11
N ASN A 272 46.35 17.52 -3.34
CA ASN A 272 45.21 16.69 -3.74
C ASN A 272 45.34 16.37 -5.24
N LEU A 273 45.80 15.15 -5.55
CA LEU A 273 46.01 14.69 -6.93
C LEU A 273 44.77 13.96 -7.46
N VAL A 274 44.02 13.28 -6.59
CA VAL A 274 42.84 12.49 -6.98
C VAL A 274 41.66 13.39 -7.38
N ASN A 275 41.51 14.58 -6.78
CA ASN A 275 40.47 15.56 -7.16
C ASN A 275 39.06 14.95 -7.32
N ARG A 276 38.71 14.01 -6.43
CA ARG A 276 37.44 13.25 -6.40
C ARG A 276 37.21 12.28 -7.56
N GLN A 277 38.20 12.08 -8.43
CA GLN A 277 38.20 11.03 -9.44
C GLN A 277 38.67 9.70 -8.82
N PHE A 278 37.88 9.21 -7.86
CA PHE A 278 38.18 7.99 -7.12
C PHE A 278 38.05 6.73 -7.99
N ASP A 279 37.02 6.70 -8.83
CA ASP A 279 36.80 5.64 -9.79
C ASP A 279 37.42 6.07 -11.13
N GLN A 280 38.50 5.38 -11.51
CA GLN A 280 39.16 5.55 -12.81
C GLN A 280 38.99 4.32 -13.71
N GLY A 281 38.07 3.42 -13.38
CA GLY A 281 37.79 2.20 -14.13
C GLY A 281 38.89 1.13 -14.10
N ILE A 282 40.01 1.37 -13.40
CA ILE A 282 41.14 0.45 -13.29
C ILE A 282 41.26 -0.01 -11.83
N PRO A 283 41.08 -1.31 -11.54
CA PRO A 283 41.29 -1.86 -10.21
C PRO A 283 42.69 -1.58 -9.70
N TYR A 284 42.82 -1.36 -8.39
CA TYR A 284 44.08 -1.14 -7.68
C TYR A 284 44.86 0.13 -8.04
N LYS A 285 44.23 1.05 -8.79
CA LYS A 285 44.85 2.32 -9.20
C LYS A 285 44.72 3.42 -8.15
N VAL A 286 43.55 3.53 -7.51
CA VAL A 286 43.27 4.58 -6.53
C VAL A 286 42.72 3.96 -5.26
N PHE A 287 43.50 4.02 -4.20
CA PHE A 287 43.12 3.56 -2.87
C PHE A 287 42.63 4.73 -2.02
N LEU A 288 41.54 4.54 -1.29
CA LEU A 288 41.04 5.45 -0.27
C LEU A 288 41.30 4.84 1.11
N THR A 289 41.87 5.59 2.03
CA THR A 289 42.14 5.11 3.40
C THR A 289 41.57 6.05 4.44
N ASP A 290 41.03 5.47 5.51
CA ASP A 290 40.47 6.22 6.64
C ASP A 290 40.39 5.35 7.90
N ILE A 291 40.25 6.00 9.07
CA ILE A 291 40.08 5.36 10.38
C ILE A 291 38.67 5.62 10.89
N THR A 292 38.07 4.61 11.53
CA THR A 292 36.76 4.73 12.12
C THR A 292 36.72 4.19 13.54
N TYR A 293 35.91 4.84 14.38
CA TYR A 293 35.80 4.57 15.82
C TYR A 293 34.59 3.68 16.09
N LEU A 294 34.79 2.61 16.84
CA LEU A 294 33.78 1.60 17.13
C LEU A 294 33.59 1.47 18.64
N PRO A 295 32.44 1.88 19.19
CA PRO A 295 32.16 1.69 20.61
C PRO A 295 31.85 0.22 20.90
N TYR A 296 32.26 -0.27 22.06
CA TYR A 296 31.84 -1.58 22.58
C TYR A 296 31.77 -1.57 24.12
N GLY A 297 31.04 -2.53 24.69
CA GLY A 297 30.85 -2.66 26.14
C GLY A 297 30.39 -1.36 26.82
N SER A 298 30.84 -1.15 28.05
CA SER A 298 30.52 0.04 28.85
C SER A 298 31.47 1.20 28.57
N GLY A 299 31.42 1.75 27.35
CA GLY A 299 32.12 2.99 27.00
C GLY A 299 33.55 2.84 26.50
N GLN A 300 33.94 1.64 26.05
CA GLN A 300 35.25 1.38 25.45
C GLN A 300 35.23 1.66 23.94
N TRP A 301 36.41 1.87 23.36
CA TRP A 301 36.59 2.19 21.93
C TRP A 301 37.60 1.25 21.29
N ALA A 302 37.24 0.72 20.14
CA ALA A 302 38.15 0.13 19.18
C ALA A 302 38.21 0.99 17.92
N TYR A 303 39.23 0.74 17.11
CA TYR A 303 39.54 1.50 15.91
C TYR A 303 39.75 0.54 14.76
N LEU A 304 39.18 0.89 13.61
CA LEU A 304 39.38 0.17 12.37
C LEU A 304 39.98 1.13 11.36
N SER A 305 41.18 0.81 10.88
CA SER A 305 41.78 1.42 9.70
C SER A 305 41.48 0.51 8.51
N ALA A 306 41.03 1.08 7.40
CA ALA A 306 40.70 0.31 6.20
C ALA A 306 41.17 1.03 4.95
N VAL A 307 41.38 0.26 3.89
CA VAL A 307 41.74 0.72 2.56
C VAL A 307 40.72 0.17 1.57
N LYS A 308 40.15 1.07 0.77
CA LYS A 308 39.13 0.79 -0.21
C LYS A 308 39.64 1.09 -1.61
N ASP A 309 39.44 0.18 -2.55
CA ASP A 309 39.68 0.46 -3.95
C ASP A 309 38.58 1.38 -4.52
N GLY A 310 39.00 2.43 -5.21
CA GLY A 310 38.10 3.46 -5.73
C GLY A 310 37.25 3.00 -6.92
N ALA A 311 37.78 2.11 -7.76
CA ALA A 311 37.09 1.61 -8.95
C ALA A 311 36.10 0.49 -8.62
N THR A 312 36.52 -0.46 -7.79
CA THR A 312 35.72 -1.65 -7.47
C THR A 312 34.87 -1.45 -6.23
N GLY A 313 35.28 -0.54 -5.35
CA GLY A 313 34.68 -0.36 -4.04
C GLY A 313 35.04 -1.44 -3.03
N GLU A 314 35.92 -2.38 -3.37
CA GLU A 314 36.38 -3.46 -2.48
C GLU A 314 37.18 -2.90 -1.29
N ILE A 315 36.99 -3.47 -0.10
CA ILE A 315 37.91 -3.25 1.02
C ILE A 315 39.09 -4.22 0.86
N VAL A 316 40.21 -3.69 0.39
CA VAL A 316 41.39 -4.49 0.02
C VAL A 316 42.32 -4.75 1.20
N ALA A 317 42.27 -3.92 2.24
CA ALA A 317 43.03 -4.12 3.47
C ALA A 317 42.34 -3.45 4.65
N HIS A 318 42.45 -4.05 5.83
CA HIS A 318 41.97 -3.44 7.08
C HIS A 318 42.71 -3.99 8.30
N HIS A 319 42.79 -3.19 9.35
CA HIS A 319 43.34 -3.59 10.64
C HIS A 319 42.48 -3.03 11.78
N PHE A 320 42.08 -3.93 12.67
CA PHE A 320 41.30 -3.62 13.87
C PHE A 320 42.23 -3.58 15.09
N SER A 321 42.10 -2.55 15.93
CA SER A 321 42.94 -2.37 17.12
C SER A 321 42.19 -1.68 18.23
N THR A 322 42.61 -1.91 19.48
CA THR A 322 42.20 -1.11 20.65
C THR A 322 43.03 0.17 20.81
N SER A 323 44.02 0.38 19.94
CA SER A 323 44.93 1.53 20.01
C SER A 323 44.86 2.39 18.75
N LEU A 324 44.66 3.70 18.92
CA LEU A 324 44.76 4.69 17.85
C LEU A 324 46.22 5.12 17.56
N LYS A 325 47.21 4.34 17.99
CA LYS A 325 48.63 4.63 17.70
C LYS A 325 48.96 4.38 16.23
N MET A 326 50.12 4.86 15.79
CA MET A 326 50.59 4.72 14.40
C MET A 326 50.60 3.27 13.87
N ASN A 327 50.81 2.27 14.73
CA ASN A 327 50.77 0.86 14.34
C ASN A 327 49.45 0.48 13.65
N LEU A 328 48.32 1.11 14.00
CA LEU A 328 47.03 0.86 13.34
C LEU A 328 47.10 1.05 11.82
N VAL A 329 47.72 2.15 11.37
CA VAL A 329 47.86 2.46 9.94
C VAL A 329 49.04 1.74 9.31
N TYR A 330 50.10 1.44 10.07
CA TYR A 330 51.25 0.68 9.56
C TYR A 330 50.86 -0.75 9.20
N GLU A 331 50.17 -1.46 10.10
CA GLU A 331 49.66 -2.81 9.88
C GLU A 331 48.67 -2.84 8.70
N THR A 332 47.85 -1.80 8.57
CA THR A 332 46.95 -1.66 7.41
C THR A 332 47.75 -1.53 6.10
N LEU A 333 48.82 -0.74 6.08
CA LEU A 333 49.70 -0.61 4.93
C LEU A 333 50.46 -1.92 4.62
N ASP A 334 50.86 -2.70 5.62
CA ASP A 334 51.52 -4.00 5.39
C ASP A 334 50.57 -4.98 4.72
N LYS A 335 49.32 -5.04 5.17
CA LYS A 335 48.27 -5.82 4.50
C LYS A 335 48.02 -5.34 3.08
N LEU A 336 47.95 -4.02 2.85
CA LEU A 336 47.82 -3.48 1.49
C LEU A 336 49.01 -3.86 0.61
N ASN A 337 50.24 -3.76 1.14
CA ASN A 337 51.45 -4.12 0.40
C ASN A 337 51.41 -5.59 -0.06
N ASN A 338 50.93 -6.48 0.79
CA ASN A 338 50.75 -7.89 0.46
C ASN A 338 49.75 -8.13 -0.66
N VAL A 339 48.76 -7.26 -0.85
CA VAL A 339 47.79 -7.34 -1.95
C VAL A 339 48.36 -6.80 -3.25
N ILE A 340 49.08 -5.67 -3.21
CA ILE A 340 49.53 -4.99 -4.43
C ILE A 340 50.85 -5.51 -5.00
N LYS A 341 51.66 -6.22 -4.21
CA LYS A 341 52.98 -6.71 -4.65
C LYS A 341 52.92 -7.65 -5.85
N ASP A 342 51.82 -8.38 -5.99
CA ASP A 342 51.60 -9.36 -7.06
C ASP A 342 50.79 -8.78 -8.24
N MET A 343 50.48 -7.48 -8.21
CA MET A 343 49.64 -6.80 -9.21
C MET A 343 50.49 -6.09 -10.28
N PRO A 344 49.97 -5.90 -11.51
CA PRO A 344 50.70 -5.28 -12.61
C PRO A 344 51.34 -3.93 -12.24
N VAL A 345 52.59 -3.69 -12.63
CA VAL A 345 53.25 -2.41 -12.30
C VAL A 345 52.52 -1.26 -12.97
N MET A 346 52.04 -0.32 -12.15
CA MET A 346 51.39 0.90 -12.62
C MET A 346 51.51 2.00 -11.58
N GLU A 347 51.21 3.23 -12.01
CA GLU A 347 51.05 4.35 -11.09
C GLU A 347 49.81 4.15 -10.22
N ARG A 348 50.03 4.18 -8.90
CA ARG A 348 48.99 3.95 -7.89
C ARG A 348 48.94 5.09 -6.90
N TYR A 349 47.74 5.42 -6.46
CA TYR A 349 47.49 6.49 -5.51
C TYR A 349 46.95 5.94 -4.20
N ILE A 350 47.36 6.53 -3.09
CA ILE A 350 46.66 6.37 -1.81
C ILE A 350 46.17 7.73 -1.33
N HIS A 351 44.86 7.82 -1.12
CA HIS A 351 44.16 9.04 -0.78
C HIS A 351 43.63 8.99 0.64
N SER A 352 43.96 10.00 1.44
CA SER A 352 43.51 10.14 2.83
C SER A 352 43.09 11.57 3.14
N ASP A 353 42.55 11.80 4.33
CA ASP A 353 42.50 13.14 4.88
C ASP A 353 43.88 13.62 5.40
N GLN A 354 43.91 14.83 5.96
CA GLN A 354 45.11 15.40 6.60
C GLN A 354 45.19 15.07 8.09
N GLY A 355 44.69 13.91 8.49
CA GLY A 355 44.82 13.37 9.84
C GLY A 355 46.27 13.14 10.23
N VAL A 356 46.56 13.22 11.54
CA VAL A 356 47.93 13.13 12.07
C VAL A 356 48.66 11.87 11.62
N HIS A 357 47.94 10.74 11.54
CA HIS A 357 48.48 9.46 11.08
C HIS A 357 49.03 9.53 9.66
N TYR A 358 48.30 10.16 8.74
CA TYR A 358 48.66 10.21 7.33
C TYR A 358 49.70 11.29 7.00
N THR A 359 49.79 12.32 7.85
CA THR A 359 50.83 13.36 7.73
C THR A 359 52.16 12.98 8.36
N TYR A 360 52.22 11.88 9.13
CA TYR A 360 53.42 11.51 9.87
C TYR A 360 54.54 11.01 8.93
N PRO A 361 55.81 11.46 9.07
CA PRO A 361 56.88 11.15 8.12
C PRO A 361 57.10 9.66 7.86
N VAL A 362 57.03 8.82 8.90
CA VAL A 362 57.23 7.37 8.77
C VAL A 362 56.11 6.73 7.93
N PHE A 363 54.87 7.23 8.03
CA PHE A 363 53.78 6.78 7.15
C PHE A 363 54.07 7.16 5.69
N GLN A 364 54.48 8.41 5.45
CA GLN A 364 54.80 8.89 4.10
C GLN A 364 55.95 8.09 3.46
N GLN A 365 57.00 7.80 4.24
CA GLN A 365 58.11 6.97 3.78
C GLN A 365 57.67 5.55 3.43
N LYS A 366 56.77 4.96 4.24
CA LYS A 366 56.25 3.61 3.98
C LYS A 366 55.43 3.57 2.70
N VAL A 367 54.59 4.58 2.46
CA VAL A 367 53.81 4.75 1.23
C VAL A 367 54.74 4.90 0.01
N GLU A 368 55.78 5.72 0.11
CA GLU A 368 56.77 5.90 -0.96
C GLU A 368 57.53 4.60 -1.26
N ASN A 369 57.96 3.86 -0.22
CA ASN A 369 58.65 2.58 -0.38
C ASN A 369 57.76 1.50 -1.04
N MET A 370 56.44 1.61 -0.93
CA MET A 370 55.47 0.75 -1.62
C MET A 370 55.23 1.17 -3.08
N GLY A 371 55.87 2.25 -3.55
CA GLY A 371 55.65 2.81 -4.89
C GLY A 371 54.29 3.52 -5.06
N LEU A 372 53.65 3.90 -3.96
CA LEU A 372 52.37 4.59 -3.96
C LEU A 372 52.55 6.12 -3.92
N ILE A 373 51.74 6.84 -4.70
CA ILE A 373 51.69 8.29 -4.69
C ILE A 373 50.64 8.75 -3.66
N GLN A 374 51.10 9.41 -2.60
CA GLN A 374 50.19 9.95 -1.59
C GLN A 374 49.44 11.19 -2.11
N SER A 375 48.12 11.15 -2.01
CA SER A 375 47.23 12.29 -2.22
C SER A 375 46.50 12.59 -0.92
N MET A 376 46.34 13.86 -0.55
CA MET A 376 45.55 14.22 0.65
C MET A 376 44.47 15.23 0.32
N SER A 377 43.28 15.03 0.88
CA SER A 377 42.16 15.96 0.75
C SER A 377 42.46 17.32 1.40
N ARG A 378 41.70 18.36 1.04
CA ARG A 378 41.79 19.64 1.76
C ARG A 378 41.06 19.51 3.10
N ARG A 379 41.64 20.05 4.18
CA ARG A 379 40.99 20.14 5.49
C ARG A 379 39.58 20.74 5.37
N GLY A 380 38.60 20.06 5.98
CA GLY A 380 37.22 20.50 6.00
C GLY A 380 36.42 20.19 4.71
N ASN A 381 36.90 19.32 3.82
CA ASN A 381 36.14 18.92 2.63
C ASN A 381 35.63 17.48 2.75
N CYS A 382 34.44 17.28 3.33
CA CYS A 382 33.86 15.95 3.54
C CYS A 382 33.60 15.15 2.24
N TRP A 383 33.54 15.83 1.09
CA TRP A 383 33.35 15.17 -0.20
C TRP A 383 34.59 14.41 -0.67
N ASP A 384 35.77 14.79 -0.19
CA ASP A 384 37.04 14.25 -0.69
C ASP A 384 37.34 12.84 -0.14
N ASN A 385 36.53 12.31 0.80
CA ASN A 385 36.60 10.91 1.23
C ASN A 385 35.23 10.22 1.31
N ALA A 386 34.23 10.77 0.60
CA ALA A 386 32.85 10.31 0.66
C ALA A 386 32.65 8.79 0.42
N PRO A 387 33.39 8.11 -0.48
CA PRO A 387 33.21 6.67 -0.69
C PRO A 387 33.59 5.82 0.53
N MET A 388 34.55 6.28 1.33
CA MET A 388 34.99 5.61 2.56
C MET A 388 34.04 5.91 3.72
N GLU A 389 33.62 7.17 3.88
CA GLU A 389 32.60 7.55 4.86
C GLU A 389 31.28 6.79 4.66
N SER A 390 30.89 6.57 3.39
CA SER A 390 29.72 5.78 3.04
C SER A 390 29.87 4.31 3.48
N PHE A 391 31.02 3.71 3.24
CA PHE A 391 31.32 2.35 3.68
C PHE A 391 31.22 2.23 5.21
N PHE A 392 31.94 3.07 5.95
CA PHE A 392 31.92 3.03 7.40
C PHE A 392 30.54 3.33 7.99
N GLY A 393 29.75 4.20 7.36
CA GLY A 393 28.37 4.44 7.75
C GLY A 393 27.54 3.16 7.71
N HIS A 394 27.56 2.46 6.57
CA HIS A 394 26.81 1.22 6.40
C HIS A 394 27.31 0.08 7.30
N MET A 395 28.63 -0.06 7.46
CA MET A 395 29.21 -1.06 8.35
C MET A 395 28.75 -0.84 9.79
N LYS A 396 28.85 0.39 10.31
CA LYS A 396 28.43 0.68 11.69
C LYS A 396 26.96 0.43 11.93
N ASP A 397 26.10 0.73 10.96
CA ASP A 397 24.66 0.48 11.08
C ASP A 397 24.34 -1.01 11.27
N VAL A 398 25.13 -1.91 10.66
CA VAL A 398 24.98 -3.37 10.83
C VAL A 398 25.69 -3.83 12.10
N VAL A 399 26.99 -3.59 12.20
CA VAL A 399 27.86 -4.07 13.29
C VAL A 399 27.36 -3.61 14.66
N LEU A 400 26.97 -2.33 14.82
CA LEU A 400 26.52 -1.80 16.10
C LEU A 400 25.04 -2.07 16.40
N SER A 401 24.30 -2.63 15.44
CA SER A 401 22.94 -3.14 15.69
C SER A 401 22.94 -4.56 16.27
N GLU A 402 24.05 -5.27 16.10
CA GLU A 402 24.33 -6.56 16.74
C GLU A 402 24.89 -6.29 18.16
N ARG A 403 24.67 -7.20 19.10
CA ARG A 403 25.15 -7.01 20.48
C ARG A 403 26.67 -7.19 20.52
N THR A 404 27.42 -6.09 20.48
CA THR A 404 28.88 -6.07 20.63
C THR A 404 29.26 -5.73 22.07
N GLU A 405 29.04 -6.68 22.98
CA GLU A 405 29.32 -6.51 24.41
C GLU A 405 30.83 -6.62 24.70
N THR A 406 31.53 -7.52 24.01
CA THR A 406 32.98 -7.71 24.15
C THR A 406 33.78 -7.22 22.95
N LEU A 407 35.09 -7.04 23.14
CA LEU A 407 36.03 -6.71 22.05
C LEU A 407 36.04 -7.81 20.96
N GLN A 408 35.95 -9.07 21.39
CA GLN A 408 35.98 -10.21 20.49
C GLN A 408 34.73 -10.26 19.62
N ASP A 409 33.55 -9.99 20.19
CA ASP A 409 32.29 -9.92 19.43
C ASP A 409 32.34 -8.80 18.39
N LEU A 410 32.85 -7.63 18.79
CA LEU A 410 33.01 -6.50 17.87
C LEU A 410 33.97 -6.85 16.73
N TRP A 411 35.10 -7.49 17.04
CA TRP A 411 36.06 -7.92 16.02
C TRP A 411 35.41 -8.90 15.03
N TYR A 412 34.75 -9.95 15.52
CA TYR A 412 34.05 -10.91 14.66
C TYR A 412 32.99 -10.25 13.77
N ALA A 413 32.18 -9.33 14.33
CA ALA A 413 31.17 -8.62 13.57
C ALA A 413 31.77 -7.72 12.47
N VAL A 414 32.93 -7.09 12.73
CA VAL A 414 33.65 -6.30 11.72
C VAL A 414 34.19 -7.18 10.60
N GLU A 415 34.87 -8.28 10.94
CA GLU A 415 35.43 -9.20 9.93
C GLU A 415 34.33 -9.84 9.08
N ASP A 416 33.25 -10.34 9.71
CA ASP A 416 32.08 -10.89 9.02
C ASP A 416 31.42 -9.86 8.10
N TYR A 417 31.30 -8.60 8.55
CA TYR A 417 30.75 -7.55 7.70
C TYR A 417 31.63 -7.25 6.48
N ILE A 418 32.95 -7.19 6.64
CA ILE A 418 33.86 -6.90 5.52
C ILE A 418 33.81 -8.02 4.49
N GLU A 419 33.82 -9.28 4.95
CA GLU A 419 33.66 -10.46 4.10
C GLU A 419 32.32 -10.44 3.36
N PHE A 420 31.22 -10.19 4.07
CA PHE A 420 29.90 -9.98 3.48
C PHE A 420 29.90 -8.84 2.45
N TYR A 421 30.49 -7.69 2.79
CA TYR A 421 30.53 -6.51 1.95
C TYR A 421 31.25 -6.76 0.62
N ASN A 422 32.41 -7.41 0.66
CA ASN A 422 33.21 -7.70 -0.52
C ASN A 422 32.60 -8.81 -1.38
N ASN A 423 32.08 -9.88 -0.75
CA ASN A 423 31.76 -11.12 -1.47
C ASN A 423 30.27 -11.40 -1.63
N ARG A 424 29.39 -10.74 -0.87
CA ARG A 424 27.94 -11.07 -0.84
C ARG A 424 27.00 -9.88 -1.00
N ARG A 425 27.50 -8.64 -0.88
CA ARG A 425 26.71 -7.41 -1.01
C ARG A 425 26.66 -6.90 -2.44
N TYR A 426 25.54 -7.12 -3.12
CA TYR A 426 25.32 -6.59 -4.47
C TYR A 426 25.14 -5.08 -4.47
N GLN A 427 25.75 -4.40 -5.44
CA GLN A 427 25.67 -2.95 -5.56
C GLN A 427 25.21 -2.54 -6.96
N LYS A 428 24.13 -1.74 -7.03
CA LYS A 428 23.56 -1.26 -8.30
C LYS A 428 24.58 -0.52 -9.18
N LYS A 429 25.47 0.27 -8.55
CA LYS A 429 26.53 1.00 -9.25
C LYS A 429 27.59 0.09 -9.88
N LEU A 430 27.77 -1.13 -9.34
CA LEU A 430 28.73 -2.13 -9.81
C LEU A 430 28.05 -3.13 -10.75
N LYS A 431 27.11 -2.67 -11.59
CA LYS A 431 26.30 -3.52 -12.48
C LYS A 431 25.61 -4.69 -11.75
N LYS A 432 25.20 -4.48 -10.48
CA LYS A 432 24.61 -5.49 -9.58
C LYS A 432 25.55 -6.62 -9.17
N MET A 433 26.86 -6.46 -9.33
CA MET A 433 27.88 -7.38 -8.81
C MET A 433 28.27 -7.00 -7.38
N THR A 434 28.96 -7.91 -6.71
CA THR A 434 29.68 -7.63 -5.46
C THR A 434 31.02 -6.94 -5.78
N PRO A 435 31.64 -6.21 -4.83
CA PRO A 435 32.93 -5.59 -5.06
C PRO A 435 34.00 -6.53 -5.65
N THR A 436 34.14 -7.73 -5.08
CA THR A 436 35.08 -8.75 -5.57
C THR A 436 34.73 -9.21 -6.99
N ALA A 437 33.46 -9.54 -7.25
CA ALA A 437 33.05 -9.99 -8.59
C ALA A 437 33.21 -8.88 -9.63
N TYR A 438 33.00 -7.61 -9.25
CA TYR A 438 33.19 -6.47 -10.15
C TYR A 438 34.68 -6.22 -10.42
N ARG A 439 35.55 -6.38 -9.41
CA ARG A 439 37.00 -6.40 -9.62
C ARG A 439 37.38 -7.45 -10.65
N ASP A 440 36.96 -8.70 -10.44
CA ASP A 440 37.33 -9.81 -11.34
C ASP A 440 36.78 -9.57 -12.76
N HIS A 441 35.58 -9.01 -12.88
CA HIS A 441 35.04 -8.57 -14.17
C HIS A 441 35.91 -7.52 -14.86
N LEU A 442 36.39 -6.50 -14.13
CA LEU A 442 37.26 -5.47 -14.70
C LEU A 442 38.64 -6.04 -15.08
N LEU A 443 39.21 -6.93 -14.26
CA LEU A 443 40.49 -7.59 -14.56
C LEU A 443 40.41 -8.58 -15.73
N TRP A 444 39.24 -9.16 -15.98
CA TRP A 444 39.04 -10.08 -17.10
C TRP A 444 38.79 -9.37 -18.43
N VAL A 445 38.19 -8.16 -18.38
CA VAL A 445 37.89 -7.35 -19.58
C VAL A 445 39.08 -6.47 -20.00
N ALA A 446 39.99 -6.15 -19.07
CA ALA A 446 41.24 -5.44 -19.31
C ALA A 446 42.29 -6.35 -19.96
#